data_AF-A0A7K5PEW2-F1
#
_entry.id   AF-A0A7K5PEW2-F1
#
_cell.length_a   1.000
_cell.length_b   1.000
_cell.length_c   1.000
_cell.angle_alpha   90.00
_cell.angle_beta   90.00
_cell.angle_gamma   90.00
#
_symmetry.space_group_name_H-M   'P 1'
#
loop_
_entity.id
_entity.type
_entity.pdbx_description
1 polymer ?
#
loop_
_entity_poly.entity_id
_entity_poly.type
_entity_poly.pdbx_seq_one_letter_code
_entity_poly.pdbx_strand_id
1 'polypeptide(L)'
;ETLMLLWSLIVSVYCMGGMIGCLCSGYLTAKFGKKKCLLCNNVLMIVAASIMGCSKISQSFEMILIGRFMCGFSAGLCVPLHHQYVGEISPRKLRGFANSTSSFFWSLGKAIGQISGQRELLGSQTLWPMLMASCGVPALVQLVALPFFPESPPYLLMHKGDQEGCKKAIRQLWGEGQHQAEIDDIMKEKATMKNTKILSVLELVKEPAFRWQLYTIVILTATLQLCGINAV
;
A
#
# COMPACT_ATOMS: atom_id res chain seq x y z
N GLU A 1 29.91 -17.39 -7.70
CA GLU A 1 28.75 -17.95 -6.97
C GLU A 1 28.31 -17.09 -5.79
N THR A 2 29.22 -16.67 -4.90
CA THR A 2 28.90 -15.83 -3.73
C THR A 2 28.17 -14.52 -4.06
N LEU A 3 28.52 -13.85 -5.16
CA LEU A 3 27.89 -12.59 -5.58
C LEU A 3 26.45 -12.79 -6.09
N MET A 4 26.18 -13.93 -6.75
CA MET A 4 24.81 -14.30 -7.16
C MET A 4 23.95 -14.67 -5.94
N LEU A 5 24.52 -15.36 -4.95
CA LEU A 5 23.81 -15.66 -3.70
C LEU A 5 23.45 -14.39 -2.92
N LEU A 6 24.39 -13.45 -2.81
CA LEU A 6 24.15 -12.13 -2.21
C LEU A 6 23.06 -11.35 -2.94
N TRP A 7 23.11 -11.32 -4.27
CA TRP A 7 22.08 -10.66 -5.07
C TRP A 7 20.69 -11.28 -4.87
N SER A 8 20.59 -12.61 -4.92
CA SER A 8 19.35 -13.35 -4.69
C SER A 8 18.80 -13.12 -3.28
N LEU A 9 19.67 -13.03 -2.27
CA LEU A 9 19.27 -12.66 -0.90
C LEU A 9 18.68 -11.26 -0.85
N ILE A 10 19.32 -10.27 -1.47
CA ILE A 10 18.84 -8.88 -1.50
C ILE A 10 17.45 -8.79 -2.13
N VAL A 11 17.21 -9.51 -3.23
CA VAL A 11 15.90 -9.58 -3.89
C VAL A 11 14.87 -10.31 -3.02
N SER A 12 15.25 -11.42 -2.39
CA SER A 12 14.32 -12.23 -1.58
C SER A 12 13.90 -11.53 -0.29
N VAL A 13 14.80 -10.76 0.33
CA VAL A 13 14.52 -10.00 1.56
C VAL A 13 13.44 -8.95 1.35
N TYR A 14 13.33 -8.38 0.14
CA TYR A 14 12.21 -7.50 -0.21
C TYR A 14 10.87 -8.23 -0.14
N CYS A 15 10.78 -9.44 -0.70
CA CYS A 15 9.57 -10.27 -0.63
C CYS A 15 9.22 -10.67 0.81
N MET A 16 10.24 -11.01 1.62
CA MET A 16 10.04 -11.30 3.05
C MET A 16 9.48 -10.09 3.80
N GLY A 17 10.04 -8.90 3.57
CA GLY A 17 9.51 -7.66 4.14
C GLY A 17 8.05 -7.44 3.73
N GLY A 18 7.73 -7.62 2.45
CA GLY A 18 6.37 -7.49 1.92
C GLY A 18 5.37 -8.44 2.57
N MET A 19 5.75 -9.70 2.78
CA MET A 19 4.91 -10.68 3.47
C MET A 19 4.57 -10.23 4.89
N ILE A 20 5.57 -9.79 5.66
CA ILE A 20 5.37 -9.30 7.03
C ILE A 20 4.52 -8.03 7.03
N GLY A 21 4.79 -7.11 6.10
CA GLY A 21 4.01 -5.88 5.92
C GLY A 21 2.53 -6.15 5.66
N CYS A 22 2.23 -7.08 4.74
CA CYS A 22 0.85 -7.47 4.43
C CYS A 22 0.13 -8.08 5.65
N LEU A 23 0.79 -8.97 6.40
CA LEU A 23 0.21 -9.58 7.61
C LEU A 23 -0.09 -8.53 8.69
N CYS A 24 0.80 -7.57 8.88
CA CYS A 24 0.63 -6.50 9.85
C CYS A 24 -0.39 -5.44 9.40
N SER A 25 -0.64 -5.29 8.09
CA SER A 25 -1.49 -4.23 7.53
C SER A 25 -2.89 -4.20 8.13
N GLY A 26 -3.55 -5.36 8.28
CA GLY A 26 -4.90 -5.45 8.84
C GLY A 26 -4.97 -4.96 10.28
N TYR A 27 -4.04 -5.42 11.12
CA TYR A 27 -3.96 -5.02 12.53
C TYR A 27 -3.65 -3.52 12.68
N LEU A 28 -2.66 -3.01 11.95
CA LEU A 28 -2.29 -1.58 12.01
C LEU A 28 -3.45 -0.70 11.56
N THR A 29 -4.12 -1.07 10.47
CA THR A 29 -5.24 -0.30 9.92
C THR A 29 -6.42 -0.22 10.89
N ALA A 30 -6.74 -1.33 11.55
CA ALA A 30 -7.80 -1.39 12.54
C ALA A 30 -7.48 -0.55 13.79
N LYS A 31 -6.21 -0.55 14.23
CA LYS A 31 -5.79 0.15 15.45
C LYS A 31 -5.55 1.65 15.26
N PHE A 32 -4.82 2.04 14.22
CA PHE A 32 -4.36 3.43 14.03
C PHE A 32 -5.14 4.20 12.97
N GLY A 33 -5.92 3.52 12.14
CA GLY A 33 -6.62 4.12 11.01
C GLY A 33 -5.72 4.27 9.78
N LYS A 34 -6.36 4.26 8.61
CA LYS A 34 -5.67 4.20 7.30
C LYS A 34 -4.72 5.37 7.06
N LYS A 35 -5.16 6.61 7.35
CA LYS A 35 -4.38 7.82 7.10
C LYS A 35 -3.09 7.85 7.92
N LYS A 36 -3.17 7.51 9.22
CA LYS A 36 -1.99 7.47 10.11
C LYS A 36 -1.03 6.35 9.72
N CYS A 37 -1.55 5.18 9.34
CA CYS A 37 -0.73 4.09 8.81
C CYS A 37 0.02 4.51 7.55
N LEU A 38 -0.66 5.19 6.62
CA LEU A 38 -0.05 5.64 5.36
C LEU A 38 0.99 6.74 5.59
N LEU A 39 0.77 7.66 6.55
CA LEU A 39 1.79 8.65 6.97
C LEU A 39 3.03 7.96 7.56
N CYS A 40 2.85 7.03 8.51
CA CYS A 40 3.94 6.26 9.11
C CYS A 40 4.72 5.46 8.05
N ASN A 41 4.00 4.88 7.08
CA ASN A 41 4.57 4.15 5.97
C ASN A 41 5.48 5.04 5.10
N ASN A 42 5.06 6.27 4.80
CA ASN A 42 5.87 7.22 4.03
C ASN A 42 7.15 7.61 4.77
N VAL A 43 7.08 7.81 6.10
CA VAL A 43 8.28 8.06 6.92
C VAL A 43 9.23 6.86 6.86
N LEU A 44 8.71 5.63 6.99
CA LEU A 44 9.51 4.41 6.88
C LEU A 44 10.19 4.29 5.51
N MET A 45 9.48 4.66 4.43
CA MET A 45 10.03 4.67 3.08
C MET A 45 11.15 5.71 2.90
N ILE A 46 11.00 6.92 3.48
CA ILE A 46 12.04 7.96 3.43
C ILE A 46 13.29 7.52 4.18
N VAL A 47 13.12 6.89 5.34
CA VAL A 47 14.24 6.32 6.12
C VAL A 47 14.94 5.21 5.31
N ALA A 48 14.18 4.30 4.70
CA ALA A 48 14.73 3.25 3.86
C ALA A 48 15.51 3.81 2.66
N ALA A 49 14.95 4.81 1.97
CA ALA A 49 15.60 5.50 0.86
C ALA A 49 16.90 6.20 1.28
N SER A 50 16.91 6.83 2.46
CA SER A 50 18.09 7.49 3.03
C SER A 50 19.20 6.49 3.36
N ILE A 51 18.85 5.36 4.00
CA ILE A 51 19.79 4.28 4.32
C ILE A 51 20.41 3.70 3.04
N MET A 52 19.59 3.45 2.01
CA MET A 52 20.09 2.95 0.72
C MET A 52 20.94 3.99 -0.03
N GLY A 53 20.58 5.27 0.03
CA GLY A 53 21.35 6.36 -0.59
C GLY A 53 22.74 6.53 0.04
N CYS A 54 22.84 6.39 1.37
CA CYS A 54 24.11 6.49 2.10
C CYS A 54 24.99 5.23 2.01
N SER A 55 24.48 4.11 1.51
CA SER A 55 25.19 2.81 1.49
C SER A 55 26.55 2.87 0.78
N LYS A 56 26.68 3.68 -0.28
CA LYS A 56 27.94 3.85 -1.02
C LYS A 56 29.01 4.58 -0.22
N ILE A 57 28.62 5.52 0.65
CA ILE A 57 29.55 6.26 1.51
C ILE A 57 30.08 5.33 2.61
N SER A 58 29.22 4.47 3.14
CA SER A 58 29.56 3.53 4.21
C SER A 58 30.17 2.20 3.74
N GLN A 59 30.28 1.95 2.42
CA GLN A 59 30.83 0.71 1.83
C GLN A 59 30.25 -0.58 2.44
N SER A 60 28.98 -0.56 2.88
CA SER A 60 28.36 -1.68 3.59
C SER A 60 27.17 -2.24 2.82
N PHE A 61 27.23 -3.54 2.51
CA PHE A 61 26.13 -4.26 1.86
C PHE A 61 24.93 -4.46 2.81
N GLU A 62 25.16 -4.45 4.13
CA GLU A 62 24.12 -4.67 5.13
C GLU A 62 23.09 -3.53 5.11
N MET A 63 23.53 -2.30 4.83
CA MET A 63 22.62 -1.15 4.68
C MET A 63 21.65 -1.33 3.51
N ILE A 64 22.11 -1.94 2.41
CA ILE A 64 21.24 -2.25 1.26
C ILE A 64 20.23 -3.33 1.65
N LEU A 65 20.65 -4.34 2.40
CA LEU A 65 19.78 -5.42 2.86
C LEU A 65 18.66 -4.89 3.77
N ILE A 66 19.02 -4.06 4.76
CA ILE A 66 18.07 -3.43 5.69
C ILE A 66 17.13 -2.49 4.93
N GLY A 67 17.67 -1.65 4.03
CA GLY A 67 16.87 -0.76 3.20
C GLY A 67 15.86 -1.50 2.34
N ARG A 68 16.26 -2.62 1.72
CA ARG A 68 15.35 -3.46 0.91
C ARG A 68 14.29 -4.15 1.75
N PHE A 69 14.63 -4.64 2.94
CA PHE A 69 13.65 -5.17 3.88
C PHE A 69 12.60 -4.12 4.25
N MET A 70 13.04 -2.91 4.60
CA MET A 70 12.16 -1.81 4.97
C MET A 70 11.28 -1.36 3.80
N CYS A 71 11.83 -1.26 2.58
CA CYS A 71 11.05 -0.98 1.38
C CYS A 71 10.00 -2.07 1.11
N GLY A 72 10.37 -3.34 1.28
CA GLY A 72 9.45 -4.47 1.16
C GLY A 72 8.31 -4.38 2.17
N PHE A 73 8.64 -4.16 3.44
CA PHE A 73 7.66 -3.97 4.51
C PHE A 73 6.72 -2.79 4.23
N SER A 74 7.26 -1.66 3.78
CA SER A 74 6.47 -0.49 3.39
C SER A 74 5.54 -0.80 2.21
N ALA A 75 6.04 -1.49 1.17
CA ALA A 75 5.22 -1.87 0.02
C ALA A 75 4.08 -2.83 0.43
N GLY A 76 4.36 -3.81 1.28
CA GLY A 76 3.37 -4.76 1.79
C GLY A 76 2.28 -4.10 2.64
N LEU A 77 2.61 -3.03 3.37
CA LEU A 77 1.61 -2.22 4.09
C LEU A 77 0.81 -1.33 3.13
N CYS A 78 1.50 -0.61 2.24
CA CYS A 78 0.92 0.43 1.41
C CYS A 78 -0.06 -0.09 0.35
N VAL A 79 0.27 -1.21 -0.31
CA VAL A 79 -0.55 -1.77 -1.40
C VAL A 79 -1.99 -2.05 -0.95
N PRO A 80 -2.26 -2.89 0.06
CA PRO A 80 -3.63 -3.17 0.49
C PRO A 80 -4.32 -1.91 1.05
N LEU A 81 -3.58 -1.09 1.80
CA LEU A 81 -4.08 0.17 2.36
C LEU A 81 -4.57 1.14 1.28
N HIS A 82 -3.81 1.29 0.19
CA HIS A 82 -4.13 2.20 -0.88
C HIS A 82 -5.39 1.76 -1.63
N HIS A 83 -5.47 0.49 -2.02
CA HIS A 83 -6.67 -0.05 -2.69
C HIS A 83 -7.92 0.08 -1.80
N GLN A 84 -7.78 -0.19 -0.50
CA GLN A 84 -8.90 -0.05 0.42
C GLN A 84 -9.30 1.42 0.60
N TYR A 85 -8.33 2.33 0.74
CA TYR A 85 -8.58 3.77 0.87
C TYR A 85 -9.28 4.32 -0.37
N VAL A 86 -8.77 4.02 -1.57
CA VAL A 86 -9.36 4.44 -2.85
C VAL A 86 -10.78 3.89 -3.02
N GLY A 87 -11.02 2.62 -2.66
CA GLY A 87 -12.35 2.03 -2.69
C GLY A 87 -13.36 2.70 -1.73
N GLU A 88 -12.89 3.17 -0.57
CA GLU A 88 -13.73 3.81 0.44
C GLU A 88 -14.04 5.28 0.17
N ILE A 89 -13.13 6.02 -0.47
CA ILE A 89 -13.34 7.43 -0.85
C ILE A 89 -14.11 7.56 -2.17
N SER A 90 -14.17 6.50 -2.98
CA SER A 90 -14.79 6.55 -4.30
C SER A 90 -16.29 6.27 -4.24
N PRO A 91 -17.11 7.01 -5.02
CA PRO A 91 -18.54 6.77 -5.09
C PRO A 91 -18.81 5.39 -5.70
N ARG A 92 -19.86 4.70 -5.26
CA ARG A 92 -20.12 3.28 -5.59
C ARG A 92 -20.05 2.97 -7.09
N LYS A 93 -20.53 3.89 -7.93
CA LYS A 93 -20.53 3.76 -9.40
C LYS A 93 -19.13 3.82 -10.04
N LEU A 94 -18.16 4.48 -9.39
CA LEU A 94 -16.82 4.74 -9.93
C LEU A 94 -15.71 4.00 -9.17
N ARG A 95 -16.03 3.20 -8.15
CA ARG A 95 -15.05 2.43 -7.37
C ARG A 95 -14.14 1.56 -8.25
N GLY A 96 -14.72 0.92 -9.26
CA GLY A 96 -13.95 0.11 -10.22
C GLY A 96 -12.94 0.95 -10.99
N PHE A 97 -13.38 2.09 -11.54
CA PHE A 97 -12.53 3.01 -12.28
C PHE A 97 -11.40 3.58 -11.42
N ALA A 98 -11.71 4.03 -10.20
CA ALA A 98 -10.72 4.58 -9.27
C ALA A 98 -9.63 3.55 -8.88
N ASN A 99 -10.03 2.29 -8.65
CA ASN A 99 -9.08 1.21 -8.42
C ASN A 99 -8.23 0.92 -9.67
N SER A 100 -8.81 0.96 -10.88
CA SER A 100 -8.05 0.81 -12.13
C SER A 100 -7.01 1.91 -12.31
N THR A 101 -7.33 3.16 -11.96
CA THR A 101 -6.37 4.27 -11.97
C THR A 101 -5.18 4.01 -11.05
N SER A 102 -5.41 3.40 -9.88
CA SER A 102 -4.33 3.04 -8.95
C SER A 102 -3.37 2.02 -9.56
N SER A 103 -3.91 0.98 -10.22
CA SER A 103 -3.11 -0.01 -10.95
C SER A 103 -2.35 0.61 -12.13
N PHE A 104 -2.94 1.58 -12.83
CA PHE A 104 -2.26 2.32 -13.89
C PHE A 104 -1.03 3.08 -13.35
N PHE A 105 -1.17 3.81 -12.24
CA PHE A 105 -0.05 4.49 -11.60
C PHE A 105 1.03 3.53 -11.10
N TRP A 106 0.66 2.34 -10.62
CA TRP A 106 1.62 1.31 -10.25
C TRP A 106 2.47 0.85 -11.45
N SER A 107 1.82 0.57 -12.58
CA SER A 107 2.50 0.21 -13.83
C SER A 107 3.36 1.35 -14.38
N LEU A 108 2.87 2.58 -14.30
CA LEU A 108 3.63 3.78 -14.69
C LEU A 108 4.88 3.97 -13.81
N GLY A 109 4.76 3.76 -12.49
CA GLY A 109 5.88 3.80 -11.56
C GLY A 109 6.95 2.75 -11.88
N LYS A 110 6.54 1.51 -12.21
CA LYS A 110 7.46 0.47 -12.70
C LYS A 110 8.18 0.92 -13.98
N ALA A 111 7.45 1.47 -14.95
CA ALA A 111 8.04 1.95 -16.21
C ALA A 111 9.05 3.07 -15.98
N ILE A 112 8.72 4.08 -15.17
CA ILE A 112 9.63 5.18 -14.81
C ILE A 112 10.86 4.64 -14.09
N GLY A 113 10.69 3.67 -13.19
CA GLY A 113 11.78 2.99 -12.49
C GLY A 113 12.73 2.27 -13.44
N GLN A 114 12.20 1.54 -14.43
CA GLN A 114 13.00 0.85 -15.45
C GLN A 114 13.74 1.84 -16.36
N ILE A 115 13.08 2.92 -16.80
CA ILE A 115 13.70 3.98 -17.60
C ILE A 115 14.83 4.64 -16.82
N SER A 116 14.57 5.05 -15.57
CA SER A 116 15.57 5.68 -14.69
C SER A 116 16.74 4.74 -14.39
N GLY A 117 16.50 3.43 -14.37
CA GLY A 117 17.49 2.38 -14.18
C GLY A 117 18.41 2.12 -15.38
N GLN A 118 18.17 2.75 -16.54
CA GLN A 118 19.07 2.62 -17.68
C GLN A 118 20.46 3.18 -17.36
N ARG A 119 21.49 2.54 -17.95
CA ARG A 119 22.90 2.86 -17.73
C ARG A 119 23.25 4.33 -18.04
N GLU A 120 22.54 4.93 -19.00
CA GLU A 120 22.74 6.32 -19.42
C GLU A 120 22.15 7.36 -18.47
N LEU A 121 21.22 6.95 -17.60
CA LEU A 121 20.54 7.82 -16.63
C LEU A 121 21.15 7.63 -15.24
N LEU A 122 20.48 6.87 -14.36
CA LEU A 122 20.96 6.63 -13.00
C LEU A 122 21.48 5.20 -12.77
N GLY A 123 21.46 4.34 -13.80
CA GLY A 123 21.99 2.97 -13.75
C GLY A 123 23.53 2.87 -13.85
N SER A 124 24.24 4.00 -13.87
CA SER A 124 25.71 4.02 -13.89
C SER A 124 26.29 3.60 -12.52
N GLN A 125 27.51 3.06 -12.50
CA GLN A 125 28.19 2.62 -11.27
C GLN A 125 28.36 3.75 -10.24
N THR A 126 28.34 5.00 -10.70
CA THR A 126 28.44 6.14 -9.81
C THR A 126 27.11 6.57 -9.18
N LEU A 127 26.00 6.40 -9.91
CA LEU A 127 24.68 6.98 -9.62
C LEU A 127 23.63 6.00 -9.08
N TRP A 128 23.91 4.68 -9.07
CA TRP A 128 22.96 3.67 -8.56
C TRP A 128 22.41 3.95 -7.13
N PRO A 129 23.14 4.56 -6.17
CA PRO A 129 22.55 4.88 -4.86
C PRO A 129 21.54 6.03 -4.96
N MET A 130 21.75 6.98 -5.89
CA MET A 130 20.76 8.04 -6.15
C MET A 130 19.50 7.46 -6.78
N LEU A 131 19.61 6.43 -7.63
CA LEU A 131 18.45 5.70 -8.12
C LEU A 131 17.64 5.10 -6.97
N MET A 132 18.31 4.46 -6.01
CA MET A 132 17.63 3.89 -4.83
C MET A 132 17.04 4.97 -3.91
N ALA A 133 17.75 6.09 -3.74
CA ALA A 133 17.27 7.23 -2.95
C ALA A 133 16.11 7.97 -3.61
N SER A 134 16.00 7.92 -4.94
CA SER A 134 14.94 8.60 -5.70
C SER A 134 13.54 8.12 -5.32
N CYS A 135 13.40 6.89 -4.83
CA CYS A 135 12.16 6.35 -4.26
C CYS A 135 11.64 7.17 -3.05
N GLY A 136 12.52 7.92 -2.38
CA GLY A 136 12.14 8.83 -1.29
C GLY A 136 11.39 10.07 -1.77
N VAL A 137 11.60 10.51 -3.03
CA VAL A 137 10.93 11.68 -3.60
C VAL A 137 9.40 11.50 -3.67
N PRO A 138 8.84 10.45 -4.30
CA PRO A 138 7.40 10.24 -4.31
C PRO A 138 6.84 10.00 -2.89
N ALA A 139 7.60 9.36 -2.00
CA ALA A 139 7.19 9.19 -0.60
C ALA A 139 7.07 10.53 0.14
N LEU A 140 7.98 11.47 -0.12
CA LEU A 140 7.93 12.83 0.43
C LEU A 140 6.77 13.64 -0.14
N VAL A 141 6.55 13.57 -1.46
CA VAL A 141 5.38 14.20 -2.10
C VAL A 141 4.10 13.66 -1.48
N GLN A 142 3.99 12.34 -1.29
CA GLN A 142 2.83 11.73 -0.66
C GLN A 142 2.71 12.12 0.83
N LEU A 143 3.81 12.26 1.56
CA LEU A 143 3.83 12.70 2.96
C LEU A 143 3.29 14.13 3.10
N VAL A 144 3.61 15.03 2.17
CA VAL A 144 3.15 16.42 2.17
C VAL A 144 1.70 16.52 1.67
N ALA A 145 1.32 15.73 0.67
CA ALA A 145 -0.03 15.77 0.10
C ALA A 145 -1.07 15.13 1.02
N LEU A 146 -0.76 14.02 1.68
CA LEU A 146 -1.72 13.22 2.45
C LEU A 146 -2.41 13.96 3.62
N PRO A 147 -1.76 14.90 4.35
CA PRO A 147 -2.42 15.75 5.33
C PRO A 147 -3.62 16.51 4.78
N PHE A 148 -3.57 16.96 3.52
CA PHE A 148 -4.65 17.71 2.86
C PHE A 148 -5.84 16.84 2.48
N PHE A 149 -5.65 15.52 2.33
CA PHE A 149 -6.75 14.60 2.03
C PHE A 149 -7.54 14.24 3.29
N PRO A 150 -8.88 14.17 3.21
CA PRO A 150 -9.70 13.77 4.35
C PRO A 150 -9.44 12.32 4.75
N GLU A 151 -9.66 12.00 6.02
CA GLU A 151 -9.61 10.62 6.49
C GLU A 151 -10.78 9.81 5.89
N SER A 152 -10.63 8.49 5.79
CA SER A 152 -11.66 7.62 5.17
C SER A 152 -13.05 7.88 5.80
N PRO A 153 -14.08 8.24 5.02
CA PRO A 153 -15.41 8.54 5.55
C PRO A 153 -16.05 7.39 6.33
N PRO A 154 -15.94 6.12 5.90
CA PRO A 154 -16.32 4.96 6.72
C PRO A 154 -15.54 4.86 8.04
N TYR A 155 -14.24 5.15 8.05
CA TYR A 155 -13.44 5.12 9.28
C TYR A 155 -13.87 6.21 10.27
N LEU A 156 -14.15 7.43 9.79
CA LEU A 156 -14.65 8.54 10.61
C LEU A 156 -16.00 8.20 11.27
N LEU A 157 -16.94 7.61 10.51
CA LEU A 157 -18.25 7.19 11.01
C LEU A 157 -18.19 5.97 11.93
N MET A 158 -17.39 4.96 11.58
CA MET A 158 -17.36 3.67 12.27
C MET A 158 -16.52 3.71 13.55
N HIS A 159 -15.31 4.30 13.49
CA HIS A 159 -14.35 4.30 14.59
C HIS A 159 -14.43 5.55 15.48
N LYS A 160 -14.63 6.74 14.90
CA LYS A 160 -14.69 8.00 15.67
C LYS A 160 -16.11 8.44 16.03
N GLY A 161 -17.13 7.90 15.38
CA GLY A 161 -18.52 8.32 15.57
C GLY A 161 -18.80 9.75 15.09
N ASP A 162 -17.88 10.33 14.32
CA ASP A 162 -17.92 11.73 13.92
C ASP A 162 -18.70 11.88 12.60
N GLN A 163 -20.02 12.07 12.72
CA GLN A 163 -20.90 12.29 11.57
C GLN A 163 -20.59 13.58 10.82
N GLU A 164 -20.19 14.63 11.54
CA GLU A 164 -19.88 15.93 10.95
C GLU A 164 -18.56 15.88 10.16
N GLY A 165 -17.53 15.23 10.72
CA GLY A 165 -16.27 14.95 10.02
C GLY A 165 -16.47 14.12 8.75
N CYS A 166 -17.37 13.14 8.79
CA CYS A 166 -17.72 12.35 7.60
C CYS A 166 -18.44 13.17 6.52
N LYS A 167 -19.45 13.97 6.89
CA LYS A 167 -20.12 14.88 5.95
C LYS A 167 -19.14 15.85 5.30
N LYS A 168 -18.20 16.39 6.08
CA LYS A 168 -17.15 17.29 5.58
C LYS A 168 -16.21 16.58 4.61
N ALA A 169 -15.78 15.35 4.93
CA ALA A 169 -14.94 14.54 4.05
C ALA A 169 -15.65 14.22 2.72
N ILE A 170 -16.93 13.84 2.77
CA ILE A 170 -17.73 13.55 1.57
C ILE A 170 -17.91 14.81 0.71
N ARG A 171 -18.21 15.97 1.32
CA ARG A 171 -18.29 17.24 0.58
C ARG A 171 -16.96 17.62 -0.08
N GLN A 172 -15.84 17.38 0.60
CA GLN A 172 -14.52 17.63 0.02
C GLN A 172 -14.17 16.67 -1.12
N LEU A 173 -14.62 15.42 -1.06
CA LEU A 173 -14.32 14.39 -2.07
C LEU A 173 -15.25 14.44 -3.29
N TRP A 174 -16.54 14.68 -3.09
CA TRP A 174 -17.58 14.58 -4.13
C TRP A 174 -18.24 15.91 -4.47
N GLY A 175 -17.83 17.01 -3.83
CA GLY A 175 -18.36 18.35 -4.05
C GLY A 175 -19.64 18.66 -3.26
N GLU A 176 -20.17 19.87 -3.44
CA GLU A 176 -21.41 20.30 -2.80
C GLU A 176 -22.63 19.60 -3.42
N GLY A 177 -23.32 18.78 -2.63
CA GLY A 177 -24.51 18.04 -3.04
C GLY A 177 -25.19 17.34 -1.86
N GLN A 178 -26.44 16.91 -2.05
CA GLN A 178 -27.18 16.11 -1.08
C GLN A 178 -26.73 14.64 -1.12
N HIS A 179 -25.60 14.36 -0.46
CA HIS A 179 -25.05 13.01 -0.34
C HIS A 179 -25.66 12.20 0.82
N GLN A 180 -26.86 12.56 1.28
CA GLN A 180 -27.53 11.92 2.42
C GLN A 180 -27.81 10.43 2.18
N ALA A 181 -28.20 10.04 0.96
CA ALA A 181 -28.42 8.64 0.62
C ALA A 181 -27.15 7.78 0.77
N GLU A 182 -25.98 8.31 0.40
CA GLU A 182 -24.71 7.59 0.57
C GLU A 182 -24.27 7.51 2.03
N ILE A 183 -24.54 8.58 2.81
CA ILE A 183 -24.29 8.58 4.26
C ILE A 183 -25.18 7.56 4.97
N ASP A 184 -26.46 7.49 4.61
CA ASP A 184 -27.41 6.51 5.16
C ASP A 184 -27.02 5.08 4.79
N ASP A 185 -26.50 4.86 3.58
CA ASP A 185 -25.99 3.56 3.17
C ASP A 185 -24.73 3.15 3.94
N ILE A 186 -23.80 4.07 4.21
CA ILE A 186 -22.64 3.80 5.09
C ILE A 186 -23.13 3.51 6.52
N MET A 187 -24.18 4.18 7.00
CA MET A 187 -24.78 3.90 8.31
C MET A 187 -25.46 2.53 8.37
N LYS A 188 -26.13 2.10 7.29
CA LYS A 188 -26.67 0.74 7.16
C LYS A 188 -25.55 -0.30 7.15
N GLU A 189 -24.48 -0.09 6.38
CA GLU A 189 -23.29 -0.97 6.41
C GLU A 189 -22.70 -1.07 7.82
N LYS A 190 -22.62 0.04 8.56
CA LYS A 190 -22.19 0.04 9.97
C LYS A 190 -23.11 -0.81 10.87
N ALA A 191 -24.42 -0.73 10.69
CA ALA A 191 -25.38 -1.51 11.48
C ALA A 191 -25.23 -3.02 11.20
N THR A 192 -25.01 -3.41 9.94
CA THR A 192 -24.76 -4.80 9.54
C THR A 192 -23.40 -5.30 10.04
N MET A 193 -22.36 -4.47 9.95
CA MET A 193 -21.01 -4.79 10.43
C MET A 193 -20.96 -4.95 11.96
N LYS A 194 -21.78 -4.20 12.73
CA LYS A 194 -21.88 -4.40 14.20
C LYS A 194 -22.36 -5.80 14.59
N ASN A 195 -23.21 -6.41 13.77
CA ASN A 195 -23.72 -7.78 13.99
C ASN A 195 -22.83 -8.85 13.35
N THR A 196 -21.82 -8.45 12.57
CA THR A 196 -20.91 -9.38 11.91
C THR A 196 -19.64 -9.50 12.74
N LYS A 197 -19.33 -10.71 13.23
CA LYS A 197 -18.06 -10.94 13.94
C LYS A 197 -16.90 -10.70 12.97
N ILE A 198 -15.89 -9.95 13.41
CA ILE A 198 -14.63 -9.83 12.67
C ILE A 198 -13.94 -11.20 12.76
N LEU A 199 -14.06 -11.97 11.68
CA LEU A 199 -13.48 -13.31 11.59
C LEU A 199 -11.96 -13.19 11.50
N SER A 200 -11.25 -13.98 12.30
CA SER A 200 -9.80 -14.14 12.15
C SER A 200 -9.49 -14.87 10.84
N VAL A 201 -8.27 -14.71 10.30
CA VAL A 201 -7.83 -15.37 9.05
C VAL A 201 -8.03 -16.90 9.13
N LEU A 202 -7.76 -17.50 10.29
CA LEU A 202 -7.95 -18.93 10.53
C LEU A 202 -9.43 -19.34 10.60
N GLU A 203 -10.31 -18.45 11.06
CA GLU A 203 -11.74 -18.69 11.12
C GLU A 203 -12.37 -18.54 9.74
N LEU A 204 -11.90 -17.57 8.95
CA LEU A 204 -12.35 -17.36 7.57
C LEU A 204 -12.07 -18.57 6.67
N VAL A 205 -10.93 -19.25 6.85
CA VAL A 205 -10.60 -20.49 6.14
C VAL A 205 -11.54 -21.65 6.56
N LYS A 206 -11.95 -21.68 7.82
CA LYS A 206 -12.84 -22.72 8.33
C LYS A 206 -14.29 -22.51 7.89
N GLU A 207 -14.71 -21.27 7.65
CA GLU A 207 -16.08 -20.91 7.30
C GLU A 207 -16.48 -21.38 5.88
N PRO A 208 -17.43 -22.31 5.72
CA PRO A 208 -17.76 -22.91 4.43
C PRO A 208 -18.29 -21.91 3.39
N ALA A 209 -18.95 -20.83 3.82
CA ALA A 209 -19.48 -19.80 2.94
C ALA A 209 -18.39 -19.03 2.17
N PHE A 210 -17.19 -18.89 2.75
CA PHE A 210 -16.11 -18.09 2.17
C PHE A 210 -15.00 -18.91 1.49
N ARG A 211 -15.01 -20.25 1.63
CA ARG A 211 -13.95 -21.12 1.06
C ARG A 211 -13.79 -20.97 -0.44
N TRP A 212 -14.89 -20.94 -1.19
CA TRP A 212 -14.83 -20.76 -2.65
C TRP A 212 -14.24 -19.40 -3.04
N GLN A 213 -14.61 -18.33 -2.33
CA GLN A 213 -14.03 -17.01 -2.56
C GLN A 213 -12.53 -16.98 -2.24
N LEU A 214 -12.11 -17.62 -1.14
CA LEU A 214 -10.71 -17.77 -0.78
C LEU A 214 -9.92 -18.57 -1.82
N TYR A 215 -10.45 -19.69 -2.31
CA TYR A 215 -9.81 -20.48 -3.36
C TYR A 215 -9.64 -19.67 -4.64
N THR A 216 -10.67 -18.94 -5.07
CA THR A 216 -10.57 -18.07 -6.24
C THR A 216 -9.48 -17.01 -6.07
N ILE A 217 -9.40 -16.36 -4.91
CA ILE A 217 -8.38 -15.34 -4.63
C ILE A 217 -6.97 -15.95 -4.62
N VAL A 218 -6.79 -17.09 -3.95
CA VAL A 218 -5.48 -17.78 -3.86
C VAL A 218 -5.02 -18.26 -5.24
N ILE A 219 -5.90 -18.91 -6.00
CA ILE A 219 -5.56 -19.41 -7.34
C ILE A 219 -5.25 -18.24 -8.28
N LEU A 220 -6.05 -17.17 -8.24
CA LEU A 220 -5.84 -16.00 -9.09
C LEU A 220 -4.51 -15.32 -8.79
N THR A 221 -4.21 -15.08 -7.50
CA THR A 221 -2.96 -14.42 -7.08
C THR A 221 -1.74 -15.29 -7.36
N ALA A 222 -1.82 -16.60 -7.15
CA ALA A 222 -0.77 -17.55 -7.50
C ALA A 222 -0.52 -17.56 -9.02
N THR A 223 -1.59 -17.61 -9.83
CA THR A 223 -1.48 -17.59 -11.31
C THR A 223 -0.83 -16.29 -11.79
N LEU A 224 -1.21 -15.14 -11.22
CA LEU A 224 -0.62 -13.84 -11.56
C LEU A 224 0.88 -13.78 -11.22
N GLN A 225 1.29 -14.34 -10.09
CA GLN A 225 2.71 -14.38 -9.69
C GLN A 225 3.51 -15.36 -10.57
N LEU A 226 2.94 -16.52 -10.89
CA LEU A 226 3.58 -17.58 -11.70
C LEU A 226 3.66 -17.25 -13.19
N CYS A 227 2.84 -16.33 -13.68
CA CYS A 227 2.91 -15.83 -15.06
C CYS A 227 4.18 -14.99 -15.32
N GLY A 228 4.99 -14.71 -14.29
CA GLY A 228 6.29 -14.05 -14.46
C GLY A 228 6.21 -12.53 -14.51
N ILE A 229 5.08 -11.92 -14.14
CA ILE A 229 4.90 -10.46 -14.17
C ILE A 229 5.85 -9.69 -13.23
N ASN A 230 6.40 -10.40 -12.24
CA ASN A 230 7.39 -9.88 -11.29
C ASN A 230 8.81 -10.42 -11.54
N ALA A 231 9.03 -11.17 -12.63
CA ALA A 231 10.36 -11.61 -13.07
C ALA A 231 11.07 -10.55 -13.95
N VAL A 232 10.40 -9.44 -14.24
CA VAL A 232 10.85 -8.32 -15.10
C VAL A 232 10.84 -7.00 -14.33
#